data_AF-A0A538FIG7-F1
#
_entry.id   AF-A0A538FIG7-F1
#
_cell.length_a   1.000
_cell.length_b   1.000
_cell.length_c   1.000
_cell.angle_alpha   90.00
_cell.angle_beta   90.00
_cell.angle_gamma   90.00
#
_symmetry.space_group_name_H-M   'P 1'
#
loop_
_entity.id
_entity.type
_entity.pdbx_description
1 polymer ?
#
loop_
_entity_poly.entity_id
_entity_poly.type
_entity_poly.pdbx_seq_one_letter_code
_entity_poly.pdbx_strand_id
1 'polypeptide(L)'
;MSQAEATTSASISEESRKRPLELARAAALETKLAVVGLGVVSLHVFDDSFLQREPGTAAVDHLLSGLVPLAVLIGTAMLYHRLRPGLRATLAVVLGVLGIVIGGSEAAYYGPKEGLSADDYTGLLAVAGGLLLVAVGAATLWRTRRRDDAIAWRYTRRVLLATASVLVGSFVLFPLALSYGFTHIARTETAQGSLGAQYTAVAFDASDGLRLKGWFVPSRNGATVIVFPGRKGTQKHARMLVRHGYGVLVFDRRGEGESEGDPNALGWGFDRDLKGALAFLRGRPDVDANRIGGLGLSVGGEALLQTAAETRDLKSAWPAKSGRRRSSSSTPSEAPVARTTTPTTTRRSTGRSRSGRSRRPTRMVSRPGRRSTTAA
;
A
#
# COMPACT_ATOMS: atom_id res chain seq x y z
N MET A 1 -14.05 57.25 -51.68
CA MET A 1 -13.65 56.42 -50.52
C MET A 1 -14.24 57.06 -49.28
N SER A 2 -15.04 56.30 -48.53
CA SER A 2 -16.01 56.81 -47.55
C SER A 2 -15.44 56.79 -46.12
N GLN A 3 -15.99 57.61 -45.22
CA GLN A 3 -15.63 57.56 -43.78
C GLN A 3 -15.82 56.15 -43.18
N ALA A 4 -16.72 55.33 -43.74
CA ALA A 4 -16.88 53.93 -43.35
C ALA A 4 -15.61 53.08 -43.58
N GLU A 5 -14.87 53.30 -44.66
CA GLU A 5 -13.62 52.57 -44.92
C GLU A 5 -12.52 52.99 -43.93
N ALA A 6 -12.50 54.27 -43.53
CA ALA A 6 -11.58 54.79 -42.53
C ALA A 6 -11.86 54.24 -41.12
N THR A 7 -13.12 54.17 -40.69
CA THR A 7 -13.48 53.56 -39.39
C THR A 7 -13.29 52.05 -39.38
N THR A 8 -13.54 51.34 -40.47
CA THR A 8 -13.22 49.91 -40.60
C THR A 8 -11.71 49.66 -40.56
N SER A 9 -10.90 50.47 -41.26
CA SER A 9 -9.44 50.34 -41.21
C SER A 9 -8.87 50.65 -39.81
N ALA A 10 -9.40 51.69 -39.14
CA ALA A 10 -9.01 52.04 -37.79
C ALA A 10 -9.32 50.91 -36.78
N SER A 11 -10.54 50.37 -36.79
CA SER A 11 -10.95 49.30 -35.85
C SER A 11 -10.18 48.01 -36.07
N ILE A 12 -9.93 47.60 -37.32
CA ILE A 12 -9.07 46.45 -37.66
C ILE A 12 -7.64 46.66 -37.13
N SER A 13 -7.09 47.88 -37.25
CA SER A 13 -5.74 48.18 -36.73
C SER A 13 -5.67 48.11 -35.20
N GLU A 14 -6.75 48.49 -34.50
CA GLU A 14 -6.83 48.49 -33.05
C GLU A 14 -7.02 47.07 -32.49
N GLU A 15 -7.91 46.28 -33.11
CA GLU A 15 -8.12 44.86 -32.79
C GLU A 15 -6.85 44.03 -33.06
N SER A 16 -6.15 44.30 -34.16
CA SER A 16 -4.85 43.69 -34.48
C SER A 16 -3.75 43.99 -33.45
N ARG A 17 -3.82 45.12 -32.72
CA ARG A 17 -2.88 45.47 -31.63
C ARG A 17 -3.29 44.88 -30.29
N LYS A 18 -4.59 44.79 -29.99
CA LYS A 18 -5.10 44.25 -28.72
C LYS A 18 -4.83 42.74 -28.59
N ARG A 19 -5.02 41.99 -29.68
CA ARG A 19 -4.89 40.52 -29.72
C ARG A 19 -3.54 39.95 -29.22
N PRO A 20 -2.35 40.44 -29.64
CA PRO A 20 -1.08 39.96 -29.09
C PRO A 20 -0.86 40.31 -27.61
N LEU A 21 -1.34 41.48 -27.17
CA LEU A 21 -1.28 41.89 -25.75
C LEU A 21 -2.14 40.98 -24.86
N GLU A 22 -3.34 40.61 -25.30
CA GLU A 22 -4.20 39.66 -24.60
C GLU A 22 -3.60 38.25 -24.52
N LEU A 23 -3.01 37.76 -25.62
CA LEU A 23 -2.32 36.47 -25.64
C LEU A 23 -1.12 36.46 -24.68
N ALA A 24 -0.32 37.53 -24.66
CA ALA A 24 0.80 37.68 -23.73
C ALA A 24 0.32 37.72 -22.25
N ARG A 25 -0.76 38.47 -21.96
CA ARG A 25 -1.38 38.50 -20.62
C ARG A 25 -1.91 37.14 -20.20
N ALA A 26 -2.56 36.40 -21.11
CA ALA A 26 -3.08 35.06 -20.84
C ALA A 26 -1.96 34.05 -20.56
N ALA A 27 -0.87 34.09 -21.32
CA ALA A 27 0.31 33.23 -21.11
C ALA A 27 1.06 33.57 -19.81
N ALA A 28 1.14 34.86 -19.46
CA ALA A 28 1.69 35.30 -18.18
C ALA A 28 0.83 34.86 -16.99
N LEU A 29 -0.49 34.99 -17.08
CA LEU A 29 -1.43 34.51 -16.06
C LEU A 29 -1.36 32.98 -15.90
N GLU A 30 -1.36 32.22 -17.00
CA GLU A 30 -1.21 30.76 -16.99
C GLU A 30 0.09 30.34 -16.28
N THR A 31 1.19 31.03 -16.58
CA THR A 31 2.51 30.79 -15.96
C THR A 31 2.48 31.11 -14.46
N LYS A 32 1.88 32.24 -14.05
CA LYS A 32 1.74 32.61 -12.63
C LYS A 32 0.90 31.59 -11.86
N LEU A 33 -0.26 31.20 -12.37
CA LEU A 33 -1.15 30.23 -11.72
C LEU A 33 -0.50 28.85 -11.60
N ALA A 34 0.25 28.40 -12.63
CA ALA A 34 1.00 27.15 -12.55
C ALA A 34 2.13 27.20 -11.50
N VAL A 35 2.91 28.29 -11.46
CA VAL A 35 3.97 28.45 -10.45
C VAL A 35 3.40 28.52 -9.03
N VAL A 36 2.25 29.19 -8.83
CA VAL A 36 1.55 29.19 -7.54
C VAL A 36 1.09 27.78 -7.16
N GLY A 37 0.43 27.05 -8.06
CA GLY A 37 -0.01 25.68 -7.78
C GLY A 37 1.15 24.73 -7.46
N LEU A 38 2.25 24.81 -8.21
CA LEU A 38 3.48 24.04 -7.94
C LEU A 38 4.11 24.42 -6.60
N GLY A 39 4.13 25.71 -6.26
CA GLY A 39 4.64 26.20 -4.97
C GLY A 39 3.83 25.70 -3.78
N VAL A 40 2.50 25.67 -3.91
CA VAL A 40 1.60 25.14 -2.85
C VAL A 40 1.79 23.63 -2.67
N VAL A 41 1.90 22.85 -3.74
CA VAL A 41 2.20 21.41 -3.65
C VAL A 41 3.61 21.18 -3.08
N SER A 42 4.60 22.02 -3.44
CA SER A 42 5.95 21.95 -2.88
C SER A 42 5.98 22.25 -1.38
N LEU A 43 5.18 23.21 -0.91
CA LEU A 43 5.09 23.56 0.51
C LEU A 43 4.63 22.36 1.35
N HIS A 44 3.60 21.65 0.90
CA HIS A 44 3.11 20.46 1.59
C HIS A 44 4.13 19.33 1.62
N VAL A 45 4.78 19.01 0.47
CA VAL A 45 5.86 18.00 0.44
C VAL A 45 7.01 18.36 1.38
N PHE A 46 7.34 19.66 1.52
CA PHE A 46 8.37 20.10 2.46
C PHE A 46 7.93 19.99 3.92
N ASP A 47 6.67 20.35 4.20
CA ASP A 47 6.06 20.28 5.54
C ASP A 47 6.01 18.84 6.06
N ASP A 48 5.40 17.95 5.28
CA ASP A 48 5.35 16.49 5.51
C ASP A 48 6.75 15.88 5.72
N SER A 49 7.66 16.03 4.75
CA SER A 49 8.96 15.35 4.80
C SER A 49 9.96 15.90 5.83
N PHE A 50 9.82 17.15 6.30
CA PHE A 50 10.85 17.80 7.12
C PHE A 50 10.35 18.48 8.41
N LEU A 51 9.16 19.08 8.41
CA LEU A 51 8.63 19.81 9.56
C LEU A 51 7.81 18.89 10.47
N GLN A 52 6.89 18.12 9.90
CA GLN A 52 5.90 17.30 10.61
C GLN A 52 6.21 15.80 10.50
N ARG A 53 7.49 15.47 10.64
CA ARG A 53 7.99 14.09 10.58
C ARG A 53 7.40 13.23 11.69
N GLU A 54 7.14 11.96 11.36
CA GLU A 54 6.63 10.97 12.31
C GLU A 54 7.55 10.84 13.54
N PRO A 55 7.00 10.68 14.76
CA PRO A 55 7.79 10.55 15.99
C PRO A 55 8.87 9.46 15.91
N GLY A 56 10.06 9.75 16.44
CA GLY A 56 11.21 8.82 16.41
C GLY A 56 11.99 8.78 15.09
N THR A 57 11.56 9.46 14.03
CA THR A 57 12.27 9.51 12.74
C THR A 57 13.24 10.69 12.63
N ALA A 58 14.36 10.52 11.93
CA ALA A 58 15.32 11.58 11.66
C ALA A 58 15.07 12.22 10.29
N ALA A 59 15.45 13.49 10.13
CA ALA A 59 15.33 14.18 8.82
C ALA A 59 16.18 13.56 7.71
N VAL A 60 17.15 12.70 8.05
CA VAL A 60 17.95 11.93 7.08
C VAL A 60 17.19 10.74 6.50
N ASP A 61 16.22 10.19 7.22
CA ASP A 61 15.41 9.04 6.78
C ASP A 61 14.48 9.46 5.62
N HIS A 62 13.97 10.71 5.70
CA HIS A 62 13.10 11.33 4.70
C HIS A 62 13.84 12.16 3.63
N LEU A 63 15.18 12.16 3.63
CA LEU A 63 15.95 13.07 2.79
C LEU A 63 15.69 12.87 1.30
N LEU A 64 15.66 11.61 0.83
CA LEU A 64 15.43 11.31 -0.58
C LEU A 64 13.94 11.42 -0.98
N SER A 65 13.03 11.01 -0.09
CA SER A 65 11.58 11.10 -0.31
C SER A 65 11.10 12.55 -0.38
N GLY A 66 11.69 13.47 0.40
CA GLY A 66 11.40 14.90 0.32
C GLY A 66 12.15 15.63 -0.81
N LEU A 67 13.48 15.47 -0.91
CA LEU A 67 14.28 16.28 -1.87
C LEU A 67 13.99 15.96 -3.34
N VAL A 68 13.72 14.70 -3.70
CA VAL A 68 13.50 14.33 -5.12
C VAL A 68 12.21 14.93 -5.68
N PRO A 69 11.03 14.80 -5.03
CA PRO A 69 9.82 15.47 -5.50
C PRO A 69 9.92 17.00 -5.45
N LEU A 70 10.56 17.58 -4.42
CA LEU A 70 10.81 19.03 -4.37
C LEU A 70 11.66 19.51 -5.55
N ALA A 71 12.73 18.80 -5.89
CA ALA A 71 13.56 19.14 -7.05
C ALA A 71 12.77 19.08 -8.36
N VAL A 72 11.87 18.11 -8.51
CA VAL A 72 10.97 18.00 -9.68
C VAL A 72 9.97 19.15 -9.73
N LEU A 73 9.32 19.49 -8.62
CA LEU A 73 8.32 20.56 -8.53
C LEU A 73 8.94 21.94 -8.75
N ILE A 74 10.03 22.26 -8.03
CA ILE A 74 10.76 23.52 -8.14
C ILE A 74 11.41 23.67 -9.52
N GLY A 75 12.08 22.62 -10.02
CA GLY A 75 12.65 22.60 -11.36
C GLY A 75 11.60 22.81 -12.45
N THR A 76 10.43 22.20 -12.30
CA THR A 76 9.27 22.43 -13.20
C THR A 76 8.80 23.88 -13.11
N ALA A 77 8.66 24.46 -11.92
CA ALA A 77 8.21 25.85 -11.73
C ALA A 77 9.19 26.86 -12.35
N MET A 78 10.50 26.69 -12.12
CA MET A 78 11.56 27.54 -12.69
C MET A 78 11.56 27.49 -14.22
N LEU A 79 11.40 26.30 -14.80
CA LEU A 79 11.46 26.10 -16.25
C LEU A 79 10.12 26.30 -16.96
N TYR A 80 8.98 26.36 -16.27
CA TYR A 80 7.62 26.33 -16.84
C TYR A 80 7.39 27.31 -17.99
N HIS A 81 7.95 28.53 -17.89
CA HIS A 81 7.85 29.56 -18.93
C HIS A 81 8.60 29.21 -20.23
N ARG A 82 9.63 28.35 -20.17
CA ARG A 82 10.45 27.89 -21.30
C ARG A 82 9.92 26.62 -21.97
N LEU A 83 9.04 25.89 -21.29
CA LEU A 83 8.51 24.62 -21.78
C LEU A 83 7.48 24.83 -22.90
N ARG A 84 7.44 23.90 -23.86
CA ARG A 84 6.43 23.89 -24.94
C ARG A 84 5.02 23.75 -24.32
N PRO A 85 3.96 24.38 -24.88
CA PRO A 85 2.63 24.37 -24.26
C PRO A 85 2.03 23.00 -23.95
N GLY A 86 2.25 22.01 -24.83
CA GLY A 86 1.83 20.63 -24.55
C GLY A 86 2.53 20.03 -23.32
N LEU A 87 3.83 20.28 -23.14
CA LEU A 87 4.60 19.80 -21.99
C LEU A 87 4.23 20.54 -20.70
N ARG A 88 4.05 21.87 -20.76
CA ARG A 88 3.50 22.69 -19.66
C ARG A 88 2.21 22.07 -19.13
N ALA A 89 1.28 21.82 -20.04
CA ALA A 89 -0.03 21.31 -19.71
C ALA A 89 -0.01 19.88 -19.18
N THR A 90 0.80 18.98 -19.77
CA THR A 90 0.96 17.61 -19.28
C THR A 90 1.56 17.59 -17.88
N LEU A 91 2.61 18.36 -17.61
CA LEU A 91 3.22 18.43 -16.29
C LEU A 91 2.26 19.04 -15.26
N ALA A 92 1.52 20.09 -15.61
CA ALA A 92 0.51 20.67 -14.72
C ALA A 92 -0.59 19.65 -14.37
N VAL A 93 -1.13 18.90 -15.34
CA VAL A 93 -2.13 17.86 -15.04
C VAL A 93 -1.53 16.73 -14.19
N VAL A 94 -0.35 16.21 -14.54
CA VAL A 94 0.29 15.10 -13.83
C VAL A 94 0.64 15.47 -12.39
N LEU A 95 1.36 16.57 -12.18
CA LEU A 95 1.77 17.05 -10.86
C LEU A 95 0.56 17.55 -10.05
N GLY A 96 -0.48 18.07 -10.72
CA GLY A 96 -1.73 18.45 -10.08
C GLY A 96 -2.53 17.25 -9.56
N VAL A 97 -2.63 16.16 -10.34
CA VAL A 97 -3.25 14.91 -9.88
C VAL A 97 -2.46 14.30 -8.71
N LEU A 98 -1.13 14.30 -8.78
CA LEU A 98 -0.30 13.83 -7.67
C LEU A 98 -0.47 14.71 -6.41
N GLY A 99 -0.52 16.03 -6.54
CA GLY A 99 -0.76 16.94 -5.42
C GLY A 99 -2.14 16.76 -4.76
N ILE A 100 -3.18 16.48 -5.55
CA ILE A 100 -4.52 16.11 -5.04
C ILE A 100 -4.47 14.78 -4.27
N VAL A 101 -3.74 13.79 -4.79
CA VAL A 101 -3.64 12.47 -4.14
C VAL A 101 -2.87 12.59 -2.83
N ILE A 102 -1.69 13.20 -2.84
CA ILE A 102 -0.82 13.31 -1.66
C ILE A 102 -1.57 14.09 -0.56
N GLY A 103 -1.91 15.36 -0.81
CA GLY A 103 -2.56 16.20 0.21
C GLY A 103 -4.02 15.86 0.53
N GLY A 104 -4.69 15.03 -0.28
CA GLY A 104 -6.05 14.57 -0.02
C GLY A 104 -6.12 13.21 0.70
N SER A 105 -5.01 12.47 0.78
CA SER A 105 -4.98 11.09 1.28
C SER A 105 -5.24 10.98 2.78
N GLU A 106 -4.49 11.75 3.59
CA GLU A 106 -4.61 11.73 5.04
C GLU A 106 -5.93 12.37 5.49
N ALA A 107 -6.18 13.62 5.10
CA ALA A 107 -7.38 14.37 5.49
C ALA A 107 -8.71 13.66 5.16
N ALA A 108 -8.77 12.92 4.04
CA ALA A 108 -9.98 12.17 3.67
C ALA A 108 -10.20 10.89 4.48
N TYR A 109 -9.17 10.37 5.17
CA TYR A 109 -9.22 9.10 5.90
C TYR A 109 -9.15 9.26 7.43
N TYR A 110 -8.30 10.15 7.93
CA TYR A 110 -8.12 10.43 9.35
C TYR A 110 -9.06 11.53 9.85
N GLY A 111 -9.31 12.59 9.05
CA GLY A 111 -10.20 13.69 9.39
C GLY A 111 -11.57 13.27 9.97
N PRO A 112 -12.27 12.25 9.42
CA PRO A 112 -13.53 11.76 9.96
C PRO A 112 -13.45 10.92 11.26
N LYS A 113 -12.25 10.54 11.72
CA LYS A 113 -12.03 9.60 12.84
C LYS A 113 -11.25 10.19 14.00
N GLU A 114 -10.14 10.87 13.71
CA GLU A 114 -9.12 11.29 14.66
C GLU A 114 -9.04 12.83 14.79
N GLY A 115 -9.73 13.55 13.89
CA GLY A 115 -9.57 14.99 13.69
C GLY A 115 -8.55 15.28 12.58
N LEU A 116 -8.27 16.56 12.35
CA LEU A 116 -7.20 16.98 11.42
C LEU A 116 -5.94 17.31 12.22
N SER A 117 -4.80 16.80 11.80
CA SER A 117 -3.47 17.18 12.30
C SER A 117 -2.94 18.44 11.59
N ALA A 118 -1.73 18.90 11.93
CA ALA A 118 -1.24 20.18 11.42
C ALA A 118 -0.74 20.12 9.95
N ASP A 119 -0.37 18.93 9.48
CA ASP A 119 0.00 18.54 8.12
C ASP A 119 -1.22 18.43 7.18
N ASP A 120 -2.36 17.96 7.68
CA ASP A 120 -3.63 17.94 6.96
C ASP A 120 -4.00 19.33 6.38
N TYR A 121 -3.63 20.43 7.05
CA TYR A 121 -3.88 21.77 6.53
C TYR A 121 -3.02 22.11 5.32
N THR A 122 -1.75 21.69 5.28
CA THR A 122 -0.91 21.85 4.08
C THR A 122 -1.33 20.86 3.00
N GLY A 123 -1.83 19.68 3.37
CA GLY A 123 -2.47 18.71 2.47
C GLY A 123 -3.70 19.27 1.76
N LEU A 124 -4.65 19.85 2.51
CA LEU A 124 -5.84 20.52 1.96
C LEU A 124 -5.47 21.68 1.03
N LEU A 125 -4.41 22.43 1.34
CA LEU A 125 -3.86 23.44 0.43
C LEU A 125 -3.27 22.79 -0.84
N ALA A 126 -2.54 21.68 -0.73
CA ALA A 126 -2.02 20.94 -1.88
C ALA A 126 -3.13 20.35 -2.77
N VAL A 127 -4.29 19.96 -2.22
CA VAL A 127 -5.49 19.63 -3.01
C VAL A 127 -5.95 20.83 -3.83
N ALA A 128 -6.07 22.01 -3.22
CA ALA A 128 -6.46 23.23 -3.93
C ALA A 128 -5.42 23.63 -5.00
N GLY A 129 -4.13 23.54 -4.69
CA GLY A 129 -3.03 23.77 -5.64
C GLY A 129 -3.04 22.76 -6.79
N GLY A 130 -3.31 21.49 -6.51
CA GLY A 130 -3.40 20.44 -7.53
C GLY A 130 -4.62 20.59 -8.43
N LEU A 131 -5.78 20.96 -7.90
CA LEU A 131 -6.98 21.31 -8.68
C LEU A 131 -6.72 22.52 -9.59
N LEU A 132 -6.03 23.54 -9.09
CA LEU A 132 -5.59 24.70 -9.89
C LEU A 132 -4.68 24.25 -11.05
N LEU A 133 -3.71 23.38 -10.79
CA LEU A 133 -2.81 22.84 -11.81
C LEU A 133 -3.54 22.04 -12.88
N VAL A 134 -4.50 21.18 -12.50
CA VAL A 134 -5.35 20.45 -13.45
C VAL A 134 -6.18 21.41 -14.30
N ALA A 135 -6.79 22.43 -13.71
CA ALA A 135 -7.56 23.44 -14.43
C ALA A 135 -6.70 24.26 -15.41
N VAL A 136 -5.51 24.69 -14.98
CA VAL A 136 -4.53 25.40 -15.83
C VAL A 136 -4.08 24.52 -16.99
N GLY A 137 -3.71 23.25 -16.72
CA GLY A 137 -3.30 22.31 -17.76
C GLY A 137 -4.41 22.01 -18.77
N ALA A 138 -5.64 21.79 -18.31
CA ALA A 138 -6.80 21.59 -19.19
C ALA A 138 -7.06 22.83 -20.08
N ALA A 139 -7.00 24.04 -19.51
CA ALA A 139 -7.13 25.29 -20.27
C ALA A 139 -6.01 25.46 -21.32
N THR A 140 -4.77 25.09 -20.96
CA THR A 140 -3.61 25.15 -21.86
C THR A 140 -3.76 24.17 -23.03
N LEU A 141 -4.16 22.93 -22.77
CA LEU A 141 -4.48 21.94 -23.82
C LEU A 141 -5.60 22.44 -24.74
N TRP A 142 -6.67 23.02 -24.18
CA TRP A 142 -7.80 23.52 -24.97
C TRP A 142 -7.42 24.71 -25.86
N ARG A 143 -6.62 25.65 -25.34
CA ARG A 143 -6.15 26.83 -26.07
C ARG A 143 -5.13 26.49 -27.16
N THR A 144 -4.22 25.55 -26.89
CA THR A 144 -3.10 25.22 -27.80
C THR A 144 -3.33 24.01 -28.70
N ARG A 145 -4.55 23.44 -28.69
CA ARG A 145 -4.91 22.33 -29.59
C ARG A 145 -4.80 22.72 -31.07
N ARG A 146 -4.08 21.90 -31.84
CA ARG A 146 -4.04 21.99 -33.31
C ARG A 146 -5.43 21.71 -33.92
N ARG A 147 -5.80 22.52 -34.90
CA ARG A 147 -7.12 22.58 -35.58
C ARG A 147 -6.99 22.80 -37.09
N ASP A 148 -5.75 22.78 -37.56
CA ASP A 148 -5.21 23.07 -38.87
C ASP A 148 -4.96 21.78 -39.68
N ASP A 149 -4.79 20.62 -39.01
CA ASP A 149 -4.57 19.34 -39.67
C ASP A 149 -5.78 18.83 -40.45
N ALA A 150 -5.53 18.03 -41.48
CA ALA A 150 -6.52 17.18 -42.14
C ALA A 150 -7.37 16.38 -41.12
N ILE A 151 -8.67 16.24 -41.42
CA ILE A 151 -9.68 15.71 -40.48
C ILE A 151 -9.28 14.33 -39.94
N ALA A 152 -8.85 13.40 -40.82
CA ALA A 152 -8.41 12.06 -40.42
C ALA A 152 -7.27 12.12 -39.38
N TRP A 153 -6.16 12.79 -39.72
CA TRP A 153 -4.99 12.90 -38.82
C TRP A 153 -5.32 13.58 -37.48
N ARG A 154 -6.20 14.59 -37.50
CA ARG A 154 -6.68 15.28 -36.30
C ARG A 154 -7.38 14.32 -35.34
N TYR A 155 -8.23 13.43 -35.84
CA TYR A 155 -8.91 12.43 -35.01
C TYR A 155 -7.96 11.29 -34.61
N THR A 156 -7.13 10.77 -35.51
CA THR A 156 -6.09 9.77 -35.19
C THR A 156 -5.20 10.24 -34.05
N ARG A 157 -4.64 11.45 -34.12
CA ARG A 157 -3.80 12.00 -33.05
C ARG A 157 -4.57 12.19 -31.74
N ARG A 158 -5.85 12.59 -31.77
CA ARG A 158 -6.68 12.70 -30.56
C ARG A 158 -6.92 11.34 -29.91
N VAL A 159 -7.19 10.30 -30.71
CA VAL A 159 -7.32 8.92 -30.21
C VAL A 159 -6.00 8.46 -29.60
N LEU A 160 -4.87 8.61 -30.30
CA LEU A 160 -3.54 8.24 -29.77
C LEU A 160 -3.20 8.96 -28.46
N LEU A 161 -3.47 10.26 -28.36
CA LEU A 161 -3.28 11.02 -27.11
C LEU A 161 -4.23 10.57 -26.01
N ALA A 162 -5.50 10.29 -26.31
CA ALA A 162 -6.47 9.79 -25.33
C ALA A 162 -6.06 8.40 -24.80
N THR A 163 -5.66 7.49 -25.69
CA THR A 163 -5.12 6.17 -25.33
C THR A 163 -3.86 6.30 -24.48
N ALA A 164 -2.92 7.17 -24.87
CA ALA A 164 -1.71 7.42 -24.07
C ALA A 164 -2.04 7.98 -22.67
N SER A 165 -2.97 8.92 -22.56
CA SER A 165 -3.43 9.44 -21.26
C SER A 165 -4.12 8.37 -20.40
N VAL A 166 -4.93 7.47 -21.00
CA VAL A 166 -5.51 6.33 -20.27
C VAL A 166 -4.41 5.39 -19.78
N LEU A 167 -3.43 5.05 -20.64
CA LEU A 167 -2.31 4.18 -20.25
C LEU A 167 -1.46 4.80 -19.13
N VAL A 168 -1.09 6.08 -19.22
CA VAL A 168 -0.36 6.78 -18.14
C VAL A 168 -1.20 6.86 -16.86
N GLY A 169 -2.52 7.12 -16.99
CA GLY A 169 -3.45 7.09 -15.88
C GLY A 169 -3.48 5.72 -15.17
N SER A 170 -3.65 4.63 -15.91
CA SER A 170 -3.82 3.28 -15.37
C SER A 170 -2.52 2.59 -14.94
N PHE A 171 -1.39 2.87 -15.60
CA PHE A 171 -0.11 2.18 -15.35
C PHE A 171 0.94 3.02 -14.60
N VAL A 172 0.74 4.35 -14.46
CA VAL A 172 1.65 5.23 -13.71
C VAL A 172 0.92 5.92 -12.57
N LEU A 173 -0.09 6.75 -12.86
CA LEU A 173 -0.74 7.56 -11.83
C LEU A 173 -1.53 6.72 -10.82
N PHE A 174 -2.35 5.77 -11.29
CA PHE A 174 -3.14 4.92 -10.40
C PHE A 174 -2.27 4.01 -9.50
N PRO A 175 -1.23 3.30 -9.99
CA PRO A 175 -0.34 2.53 -9.12
C PRO A 175 0.43 3.39 -8.12
N LEU A 176 0.91 4.58 -8.51
CA LEU A 176 1.57 5.51 -7.59
C LEU A 176 0.62 6.02 -6.51
N ALA A 177 -0.59 6.43 -6.89
CA ALA A 177 -1.61 6.91 -5.94
C ALA A 177 -2.06 5.80 -4.98
N LEU A 178 -2.27 4.59 -5.50
CA LEU A 178 -2.61 3.42 -4.69
C LEU A 178 -1.45 3.03 -3.76
N SER A 179 -0.20 3.15 -4.21
CA SER A 179 0.98 2.88 -3.38
C SER A 179 1.10 3.89 -2.24
N TYR A 180 1.03 5.19 -2.54
CA TYR A 180 1.06 6.27 -1.54
C TYR A 180 -0.03 6.07 -0.49
N GLY A 181 -1.26 5.80 -0.95
CA GLY A 181 -2.38 5.56 -0.06
C GLY A 181 -2.26 4.26 0.75
N PHE A 182 -1.56 3.24 0.26
CA PHE A 182 -1.29 2.05 1.06
C PHE A 182 -0.24 2.31 2.15
N THR A 183 0.80 3.10 1.89
CA THR A 183 1.92 3.31 2.82
C THR A 183 1.58 4.31 3.93
N HIS A 184 0.94 5.45 3.64
CA HIS A 184 0.75 6.53 4.64
C HIS A 184 -0.59 6.44 5.41
N ILE A 185 -1.64 5.86 4.82
CA ILE A 185 -3.02 5.94 5.35
C ILE A 185 -3.38 4.79 6.33
N ALA A 186 -2.49 3.82 6.57
CA ALA A 186 -2.87 2.52 7.10
C ALA A 186 -2.63 2.27 8.61
N ARG A 187 -2.76 3.30 9.48
CA ARG A 187 -2.75 3.10 10.95
C ARG A 187 -3.80 2.05 11.35
N THR A 188 -3.37 0.98 12.02
CA THR A 188 -4.26 -0.08 12.51
C THR A 188 -4.58 0.20 13.96
N GLU A 189 -5.86 0.44 14.30
CA GLU A 189 -6.31 0.49 15.68
C GLU A 189 -5.91 -0.79 16.44
N THR A 190 -5.05 -0.64 17.44
CA THR A 190 -4.59 -1.75 18.28
C THR A 190 -4.75 -1.43 19.78
N ALA A 191 -4.48 -2.41 20.64
CA ALA A 191 -5.34 -2.91 21.72
C ALA A 191 -5.74 -2.04 22.94
N GLN A 192 -6.26 -0.83 22.75
CA GLN A 192 -7.09 -0.19 23.79
C GLN A 192 -8.38 -1.01 24.06
N GLY A 193 -8.38 -1.81 25.13
CA GLY A 193 -9.60 -2.24 25.84
C GLY A 193 -10.16 -3.65 25.62
N SER A 194 -9.67 -4.48 24.69
CA SER A 194 -10.37 -5.73 24.30
C SER A 194 -9.57 -7.05 24.35
N LEU A 195 -8.51 -7.12 25.17
CA LEU A 195 -7.72 -8.36 25.35
C LEU A 195 -8.42 -9.47 26.16
N GLY A 196 -9.58 -9.18 26.77
CA GLY A 196 -10.40 -10.17 27.48
C GLY A 196 -9.86 -10.56 28.88
N ALA A 197 -8.90 -9.81 29.40
CA ALA A 197 -8.39 -9.84 30.77
C ALA A 197 -7.85 -8.46 31.13
N GLN A 198 -7.48 -8.26 32.40
CA GLN A 198 -6.66 -7.12 32.80
C GLN A 198 -5.30 -7.18 32.08
N TYR A 199 -4.82 -6.03 31.65
CA TYR A 199 -3.55 -5.85 30.95
C TYR A 199 -2.84 -4.62 31.52
N THR A 200 -1.52 -4.57 31.35
CA THR A 200 -0.70 -3.39 31.66
C THR A 200 -0.27 -2.74 30.36
N ALA A 201 -0.41 -1.41 30.24
CA ALA A 201 0.21 -0.67 29.16
C ALA A 201 1.75 -0.73 29.32
N VAL A 202 2.45 -1.03 28.24
CA VAL A 202 3.91 -1.19 28.22
C VAL A 202 4.50 -0.39 27.08
N ALA A 203 5.73 0.07 27.26
CA ALA A 203 6.51 0.67 26.19
C ALA A 203 7.95 0.14 26.25
N PHE A 204 8.52 -0.14 25.09
CA PHE A 204 9.83 -0.75 24.94
C PHE A 204 10.47 -0.29 23.63
N ASP A 205 11.78 -0.45 23.52
CA ASP A 205 12.53 0.03 22.35
C ASP A 205 12.69 -1.11 21.34
N ALA A 206 12.45 -0.81 20.06
CA ALA A 206 12.84 -1.68 18.95
C ALA A 206 14.37 -1.83 18.90
N SER A 207 14.89 -2.83 18.18
CA SER A 207 16.36 -3.00 18.10
C SER A 207 17.08 -1.90 17.31
N ASP A 208 16.36 -0.99 16.65
CA ASP A 208 16.85 0.26 16.05
C ASP A 208 16.52 1.52 16.87
N GLY A 209 16.00 1.37 18.09
CA GLY A 209 15.83 2.47 19.06
C GLY A 209 14.47 3.18 19.02
N LEU A 210 13.58 2.86 18.07
CA LEU A 210 12.21 3.41 18.04
C LEU A 210 11.41 2.97 19.29
N ARG A 211 10.69 3.90 19.91
CA ARG A 211 9.82 3.61 21.05
C ARG A 211 8.49 3.01 20.60
N LEU A 212 8.28 1.74 20.91
CA LEU A 212 7.03 1.04 20.63
C LEU A 212 6.15 0.98 21.87
N LYS A 213 4.83 1.15 21.70
CA LYS A 213 3.83 1.03 22.76
C LYS A 213 2.91 -0.17 22.54
N GLY A 214 2.40 -0.71 23.63
CA GLY A 214 1.52 -1.87 23.60
C GLY A 214 0.92 -2.24 24.96
N TRP A 215 0.43 -3.46 25.03
CA TRP A 215 -0.28 -4.01 26.18
C TRP A 215 0.15 -5.45 26.44
N PHE A 216 0.44 -5.72 27.71
CA PHE A 216 0.88 -7.02 28.19
C PHE A 216 -0.13 -7.63 29.16
N VAL A 217 -0.46 -8.91 28.96
CA VAL A 217 -1.21 -9.74 29.91
C VAL A 217 -0.23 -10.77 30.50
N PRO A 218 -0.03 -10.82 31.83
CA PRO A 218 0.83 -11.81 32.47
C PRO A 218 0.40 -13.27 32.22
N SER A 219 1.38 -14.18 32.24
CA SER A 219 1.11 -15.61 32.03
C SER A 219 0.53 -16.28 33.26
N ARG A 220 -0.36 -17.25 33.03
CA ARG A 220 -0.90 -18.18 34.04
C ARG A 220 -0.48 -19.64 33.79
N ASN A 221 0.14 -19.93 32.64
CA ASN A 221 0.64 -21.27 32.26
C ASN A 221 2.17 -21.32 32.08
N GLY A 222 2.86 -20.21 32.34
CA GLY A 222 4.31 -20.04 32.27
C GLY A 222 4.87 -19.89 30.85
N ALA A 223 4.04 -19.77 29.82
CA ALA A 223 4.46 -19.40 28.46
C ALA A 223 3.88 -18.04 28.05
N THR A 224 4.60 -17.32 27.20
CA THR A 224 4.23 -15.97 26.72
C THR A 224 4.26 -15.93 25.20
N VAL A 225 3.28 -15.28 24.57
CA VAL A 225 3.15 -15.20 23.12
C VAL A 225 3.08 -13.75 22.65
N ILE A 226 3.97 -13.36 21.74
CA ILE A 226 3.87 -12.11 20.99
C ILE A 226 2.81 -12.31 19.89
N VAL A 227 1.70 -11.58 19.92
CA VAL A 227 0.68 -11.64 18.85
C VAL A 227 0.85 -10.42 17.95
N PHE A 228 1.51 -10.63 16.81
CA PHE A 228 1.94 -9.53 15.93
C PHE A 228 0.93 -9.31 14.78
N PRO A 229 0.37 -8.09 14.62
CA PRO A 229 -0.74 -7.83 13.71
C PRO A 229 -0.43 -7.98 12.21
N GLY A 230 -1.52 -8.10 11.47
CA GLY A 230 -1.66 -7.55 10.13
C GLY A 230 -2.92 -6.68 10.10
N ARG A 231 -3.29 -6.14 8.92
CA ARG A 231 -4.38 -5.16 8.68
C ARG A 231 -5.79 -5.47 9.23
N LYS A 232 -6.03 -6.63 9.86
CA LYS A 232 -7.33 -7.02 10.47
C LYS A 232 -7.28 -7.20 12.00
N GLY A 233 -6.21 -6.71 12.64
CA GLY A 233 -6.05 -6.69 14.10
C GLY A 233 -5.74 -8.04 14.76
N THR A 234 -5.36 -7.98 16.04
CA THR A 234 -4.88 -9.13 16.85
C THR A 234 -5.94 -9.72 17.79
N GLN A 235 -6.97 -8.94 18.13
CA GLN A 235 -7.85 -9.14 19.29
C GLN A 235 -8.42 -10.57 19.45
N LYS A 236 -8.92 -11.17 18.36
CA LYS A 236 -9.52 -12.52 18.41
C LYS A 236 -8.51 -13.60 18.79
N HIS A 237 -7.25 -13.45 18.37
CA HIS A 237 -6.17 -14.37 18.66
C HIS A 237 -5.58 -14.14 20.06
N ALA A 238 -5.39 -12.87 20.44
CA ALA A 238 -4.97 -12.49 21.79
C ALA A 238 -5.96 -13.02 22.86
N ARG A 239 -7.27 -12.76 22.71
CA ARG A 239 -8.32 -13.32 23.59
C ARG A 239 -8.34 -14.85 23.62
N MET A 240 -8.01 -15.52 22.52
CA MET A 240 -7.91 -16.98 22.50
C MET A 240 -6.75 -17.44 23.39
N LEU A 241 -5.56 -16.85 23.26
CA LEU A 241 -4.37 -17.20 24.05
C LEU A 241 -4.54 -16.87 25.53
N VAL A 242 -5.04 -15.68 25.87
CA VAL A 242 -5.32 -15.25 27.25
C VAL A 242 -6.27 -16.21 27.97
N ARG A 243 -7.32 -16.72 27.28
CA ARG A 243 -8.26 -17.71 27.85
C ARG A 243 -7.60 -19.05 28.16
N HIS A 244 -6.58 -19.45 27.40
CA HIS A 244 -5.78 -20.66 27.66
C HIS A 244 -4.59 -20.42 28.60
N GLY A 245 -4.56 -19.26 29.28
CA GLY A 245 -3.59 -18.94 30.32
C GLY A 245 -2.21 -18.50 29.81
N TYR A 246 -2.03 -18.28 28.51
CA TYR A 246 -0.78 -17.72 28.00
C TYR A 246 -0.65 -16.26 28.40
N GLY A 247 0.58 -15.84 28.69
CA GLY A 247 0.93 -14.43 28.69
C GLY A 247 0.88 -13.91 27.25
N VAL A 248 0.44 -12.68 27.05
CA VAL A 248 0.26 -12.13 25.71
C VAL A 248 0.82 -10.71 25.64
N LEU A 249 1.71 -10.48 24.67
CA LEU A 249 2.13 -9.14 24.27
C LEU A 249 1.46 -8.81 22.93
N VAL A 250 0.74 -7.70 22.89
CA VAL A 250 0.27 -7.02 21.67
C VAL A 250 0.85 -5.62 21.70
N PHE A 251 1.37 -5.14 20.58
CA PHE A 251 1.89 -3.77 20.49
C PHE A 251 1.50 -3.15 19.15
N ASP A 252 1.46 -1.82 19.11
CA ASP A 252 1.20 -1.08 17.88
C ASP A 252 2.43 -1.17 16.98
N ARG A 253 2.25 -1.37 15.67
CA ARG A 253 3.36 -1.43 14.71
C ARG A 253 4.09 -0.10 14.67
N ARG A 254 5.37 -0.07 14.27
CA ARG A 254 6.07 1.18 13.99
C ARG A 254 5.22 2.09 13.08
N GLY A 255 5.12 3.37 13.46
CA GLY A 255 4.26 4.38 12.83
C GLY A 255 2.74 4.15 12.92
N GLU A 256 2.27 3.33 13.85
CA GLU A 256 0.85 3.10 14.08
C GLU A 256 0.48 3.21 15.56
N GLY A 257 -0.78 3.59 15.83
CA GLY A 257 -1.29 3.75 17.19
C GLY A 257 -0.47 4.77 17.97
N GLU A 258 0.14 4.34 19.07
CA GLU A 258 1.02 5.17 19.89
C GLU A 258 2.52 4.86 19.74
N SER A 259 2.91 4.02 18.77
CA SER A 259 4.31 3.65 18.47
C SER A 259 5.00 4.61 17.50
N GLU A 260 6.27 4.88 17.74
CA GLU A 260 7.15 5.69 16.87
C GLU A 260 7.49 4.99 15.53
N GLY A 261 8.01 5.77 14.57
CA GLY A 261 8.51 5.32 13.27
C GLY A 261 7.57 5.56 12.10
N ASP A 262 7.94 5.07 10.91
CA ASP A 262 7.15 5.25 9.69
C ASP A 262 6.00 4.24 9.55
N PRO A 263 4.79 4.68 9.15
CA PRO A 263 3.64 3.80 8.96
C PRO A 263 3.84 2.79 7.83
N ASN A 264 3.30 1.59 8.03
CA ASN A 264 3.07 0.57 7.01
C ASN A 264 4.16 0.41 5.91
N ALA A 265 5.43 0.30 6.31
CA ALA A 265 6.57 -0.01 5.44
C ALA A 265 6.57 -1.46 4.86
N LEU A 266 5.39 -2.06 4.65
CA LEU A 266 5.14 -3.38 4.05
C LEU A 266 5.92 -4.56 4.66
N GLY A 267 6.30 -4.47 5.94
CA GLY A 267 7.08 -5.49 6.65
C GLY A 267 8.51 -5.07 6.96
N TRP A 268 9.03 -4.01 6.31
CA TRP A 268 10.37 -3.50 6.54
C TRP A 268 10.54 -3.03 7.98
N GLY A 269 11.61 -3.48 8.65
CA GLY A 269 11.90 -3.14 10.05
C GLY A 269 11.07 -3.89 11.10
N PHE A 270 10.03 -4.66 10.72
CA PHE A 270 9.24 -5.41 11.71
C PHE A 270 10.03 -6.53 12.41
N ASP A 271 11.14 -6.99 11.83
CA ASP A 271 12.10 -7.88 12.50
C ASP A 271 12.75 -7.20 13.72
N ARG A 272 13.00 -5.88 13.63
CA ARG A 272 13.60 -5.06 14.68
C ARG A 272 12.62 -4.78 15.81
N ASP A 273 11.35 -4.56 15.45
CA ASP A 273 10.24 -4.46 16.41
C ASP A 273 10.12 -5.76 17.23
N LEU A 274 10.13 -6.90 16.54
CA LEU A 274 10.03 -8.22 17.17
C LEU A 274 11.28 -8.56 18.02
N LYS A 275 12.48 -8.16 17.59
CA LYS A 275 13.70 -8.28 18.41
C LYS A 275 13.63 -7.43 19.68
N GLY A 276 13.14 -6.19 19.58
CA GLY A 276 12.88 -5.32 20.74
C GLY A 276 11.85 -5.92 21.70
N ALA A 277 10.75 -6.44 21.17
CA ALA A 277 9.72 -7.11 21.95
C ALA A 277 10.23 -8.39 22.65
N LEU A 278 11.11 -9.16 22.00
CA LEU A 278 11.79 -10.31 22.60
C LEU A 278 12.75 -9.88 23.72
N ALA A 279 13.56 -8.84 23.50
CA ALA A 279 14.46 -8.30 24.51
C ALA A 279 13.69 -7.78 25.75
N PHE A 280 12.62 -7.02 25.52
CA PHE A 280 11.70 -6.57 26.57
C PHE A 280 11.14 -7.73 27.39
N LEU A 281 10.57 -8.74 26.73
CA LEU A 281 9.99 -9.90 27.42
C LEU A 281 11.04 -10.73 28.18
N ARG A 282 12.28 -10.82 27.71
CA ARG A 282 13.38 -11.50 28.41
C ARG A 282 13.89 -10.74 29.63
N GLY A 283 13.80 -9.40 29.62
CA GLY A 283 14.17 -8.56 30.76
C GLY A 283 13.14 -8.55 31.90
N ARG A 284 11.97 -9.18 31.71
CA ARG A 284 10.89 -9.20 32.70
C ARG A 284 11.02 -10.36 33.69
N PRO A 285 10.88 -10.12 35.01
CA PRO A 285 10.96 -11.18 36.02
C PRO A 285 9.72 -12.10 36.04
N ASP A 286 8.60 -11.66 35.46
CA ASP A 286 7.33 -12.42 35.37
C ASP A 286 7.17 -13.22 34.05
N VAL A 287 8.26 -13.39 33.29
CA VAL A 287 8.29 -14.10 32.00
C VAL A 287 9.42 -15.14 31.98
N ASP A 288 9.08 -16.39 31.65
CA ASP A 288 10.09 -17.42 31.36
C ASP A 288 10.69 -17.18 29.96
N ALA A 289 11.94 -16.72 29.92
CA ALA A 289 12.70 -16.48 28.69
C ALA A 289 12.88 -17.73 27.79
N ASN A 290 12.69 -18.94 28.33
CA ASN A 290 12.72 -20.19 27.58
C ASN A 290 11.35 -20.64 27.07
N ARG A 291 10.28 -19.85 27.29
CA ARG A 291 8.90 -20.16 26.86
C ARG A 291 8.22 -18.98 26.16
N ILE A 292 8.99 -18.16 25.46
CA ILE A 292 8.49 -17.09 24.59
C ILE A 292 8.26 -17.63 23.17
N GLY A 293 7.02 -17.50 22.68
CA GLY A 293 6.61 -17.83 21.32
C GLY A 293 5.98 -16.64 20.60
N GLY A 294 5.56 -16.84 19.36
CA GLY A 294 4.94 -15.80 18.55
C GLY A 294 3.83 -16.31 17.64
N LEU A 295 2.85 -15.45 17.39
CA LEU A 295 1.72 -15.66 16.50
C LEU A 295 1.59 -14.46 15.57
N GLY A 296 2.07 -14.61 14.34
CA GLY A 296 2.08 -13.55 13.34
C GLY A 296 0.90 -13.65 12.38
N LEU A 297 0.27 -12.52 12.05
CA LEU A 297 -0.92 -12.47 11.18
C LEU A 297 -0.59 -11.78 9.84
N SER A 298 -0.78 -12.47 8.71
CA SER A 298 -0.46 -11.91 7.37
C SER A 298 1.02 -11.48 7.30
N VAL A 299 1.31 -10.19 7.04
CA VAL A 299 2.68 -9.62 7.07
C VAL A 299 3.39 -9.85 8.42
N GLY A 300 2.63 -9.87 9.52
CA GLY A 300 3.19 -10.21 10.83
C GLY A 300 3.68 -11.67 10.92
N GLY A 301 3.16 -12.58 10.08
CA GLY A 301 3.65 -13.95 9.95
C GLY A 301 4.94 -14.05 9.14
N GLU A 302 5.12 -13.17 8.15
CA GLU A 302 6.36 -13.04 7.37
C GLU A 302 7.49 -12.47 8.25
N ALA A 303 7.23 -11.36 8.96
CA ALA A 303 8.16 -10.77 9.92
C ALA A 303 8.56 -11.75 11.03
N LEU A 304 7.62 -12.57 11.53
CA LEU A 304 7.90 -13.57 12.54
C LEU A 304 8.79 -14.70 12.02
N LEU A 305 8.61 -15.14 10.77
CA LEU A 305 9.47 -16.13 10.13
C LEU A 305 10.88 -15.59 9.88
N GLN A 306 11.01 -14.33 9.48
CA GLN A 306 12.31 -13.67 9.34
C GLN A 306 13.01 -13.58 10.71
N THR A 307 12.33 -13.09 11.74
CA THR A 307 12.89 -12.99 13.10
C THR A 307 13.31 -14.37 13.64
N ALA A 308 12.51 -15.42 13.40
CA ALA A 308 12.83 -16.79 13.79
C ALA A 308 14.09 -17.37 13.10
N ALA A 309 14.44 -16.88 11.91
CA ALA A 309 15.67 -17.27 11.22
C ALA A 309 16.92 -16.58 11.81
N GLU A 310 16.73 -15.43 12.49
CA GLU A 310 17.81 -14.55 12.95
C GLU A 310 18.07 -14.64 14.47
N THR A 311 17.14 -15.19 15.27
CA THR A 311 17.35 -15.42 16.71
C THR A 311 16.74 -16.73 17.22
N ARG A 312 17.38 -17.32 18.25
CA ARG A 312 16.89 -18.49 19.00
C ARG A 312 16.07 -18.12 20.24
N ASP A 313 15.78 -16.84 20.44
CA ASP A 313 15.02 -16.35 21.60
C ASP A 313 13.51 -16.57 21.43
N LEU A 314 13.05 -16.60 20.17
CA LEU A 314 11.71 -17.02 19.79
C LEU A 314 11.65 -18.55 19.69
N LYS A 315 11.03 -19.22 20.68
CA LYS A 315 11.04 -20.69 20.80
C LYS A 315 10.01 -21.39 19.93
N SER A 316 8.97 -20.66 19.51
CA SER A 316 7.99 -21.13 18.54
C SER A 316 7.45 -19.96 17.71
N ALA A 317 7.27 -20.19 16.41
CA ALA A 317 6.72 -19.22 15.49
C ALA A 317 5.52 -19.81 14.76
N TRP A 318 4.33 -19.23 14.96
CA TRP A 318 3.11 -19.61 14.26
C TRP A 318 2.73 -18.52 13.24
N PRO A 319 3.05 -18.69 11.95
CA PRO A 319 2.69 -17.72 10.92
C PRO A 319 1.29 -18.02 10.36
N ALA A 320 0.27 -17.33 10.87
CA ALA A 320 -1.09 -17.51 10.43
C ALA A 320 -1.40 -16.67 9.18
N LYS A 321 -1.80 -17.36 8.11
CA LYS A 321 -2.18 -16.80 6.79
C LYS A 321 -1.04 -16.17 5.98
N SER A 322 0.24 -16.44 6.30
CA SER A 322 1.41 -16.02 5.52
C SER A 322 1.62 -16.82 4.20
N GLY A 323 0.58 -17.48 3.70
CA GLY A 323 0.67 -18.30 2.51
C GLY A 323 -0.70 -18.73 2.01
N ARG A 324 -0.84 -18.81 0.68
CA ARG A 324 -2.01 -19.48 0.08
C ARG A 324 -1.95 -20.95 0.48
N ARG A 325 -2.94 -21.43 1.22
CA ARG A 325 -3.16 -22.86 1.46
C ARG A 325 -3.21 -23.53 0.09
N ARG A 326 -2.21 -24.33 -0.29
CA ARG A 326 -2.35 -25.21 -1.46
C ARG A 326 -3.58 -26.06 -1.19
N SER A 327 -4.59 -25.95 -2.05
CA SER A 327 -5.71 -26.86 -2.01
C SER A 327 -5.18 -28.24 -2.36
N SER A 328 -4.97 -29.08 -1.36
CA SER A 328 -4.78 -30.52 -1.53
C SER A 328 -6.11 -31.17 -1.93
N SER A 329 -6.66 -30.71 -3.05
CA SER A 329 -7.70 -31.38 -3.83
C SER A 329 -7.02 -32.30 -4.85
N SER A 330 -6.19 -33.20 -4.34
CA SER A 330 -5.85 -34.44 -5.02
C SER A 330 -6.61 -35.54 -4.30
N THR A 331 -7.57 -36.12 -5.02
CA THR A 331 -8.33 -37.32 -4.66
C THR A 331 -7.41 -38.41 -4.09
N PRO A 332 -7.86 -39.22 -3.12
CA PRO A 332 -7.13 -40.42 -2.73
C PRO A 332 -7.21 -41.44 -3.88
N SER A 333 -6.24 -41.39 -4.79
CA SER A 333 -5.99 -42.49 -5.71
C SER A 333 -5.20 -43.56 -4.95
N GLU A 334 -5.88 -44.60 -4.50
CA GLU A 334 -5.20 -45.86 -4.18
C GLU A 334 -4.49 -46.38 -5.43
N ALA A 335 -3.18 -46.27 -5.45
CA ALA A 335 -2.31 -47.01 -6.36
C ALA A 335 -1.38 -47.88 -5.49
N PRO A 336 -1.34 -49.21 -5.70
CA PRO A 336 -0.69 -50.11 -4.76
C PRO A 336 0.83 -49.93 -4.76
N VAL A 337 1.42 -50.02 -3.57
CA VAL A 337 2.87 -49.95 -3.35
C VAL A 337 3.57 -51.09 -4.09
N ALA A 338 4.25 -50.76 -5.19
CA ALA A 338 5.22 -51.65 -5.81
C ALA A 338 6.43 -51.77 -4.86
N ARG A 339 6.56 -52.91 -4.18
CA ARG A 339 7.73 -53.19 -3.34
C ARG A 339 8.94 -53.43 -4.22
N THR A 340 9.89 -52.49 -4.23
CA THR A 340 11.22 -52.71 -4.80
C THR A 340 12.06 -53.54 -3.84
N THR A 341 11.83 -54.86 -3.80
CA THR A 341 12.75 -55.80 -3.15
C THR A 341 13.87 -56.15 -4.10
N THR A 342 15.10 -55.73 -3.78
CA THR A 342 16.32 -56.24 -4.39
C THR A 342 16.47 -57.74 -4.13
N PRO A 343 16.74 -58.57 -5.15
CA PRO A 343 17.16 -59.95 -4.96
C PRO A 343 18.68 -60.07 -5.13
N THR A 344 19.34 -60.56 -4.09
CA THR A 344 20.74 -61.01 -4.16
C THR A 344 20.87 -62.23 -5.09
N THR A 345 21.99 -62.28 -5.80
CA THR A 345 22.45 -63.28 -6.76
C THR A 345 22.08 -64.76 -6.46
N THR A 346 21.46 -65.50 -7.40
CA THR A 346 22.03 -66.73 -8.05
C THR A 346 21.12 -67.47 -9.07
N ARG A 347 21.67 -67.67 -10.29
CA ARG A 347 21.77 -68.93 -11.09
C ARG A 347 20.54 -69.85 -11.37
N ARG A 348 20.23 -70.02 -12.68
CA ARG A 348 19.52 -71.15 -13.39
C ARG A 348 18.06 -71.43 -12.96
N SER A 349 17.06 -71.69 -13.82
CA SER A 349 16.99 -72.37 -15.13
C SER A 349 15.61 -72.17 -15.80
N THR A 350 15.41 -72.74 -16.99
CA THR A 350 14.28 -72.53 -17.93
C THR A 350 13.04 -73.42 -17.74
N GLY A 351 11.83 -72.89 -17.97
CA GLY A 351 10.58 -73.65 -18.14
C GLY A 351 9.33 -72.75 -18.12
N ARG A 352 8.82 -72.21 -19.24
CA ARG A 352 7.91 -72.80 -20.26
C ARG A 352 6.42 -72.90 -19.84
N SER A 353 5.57 -72.12 -20.54
CA SER A 353 4.22 -72.49 -21.06
C SER A 353 2.90 -72.35 -20.23
N ARG A 354 1.96 -71.57 -20.83
CA ARG A 354 0.50 -71.81 -21.05
C ARG A 354 -0.62 -71.40 -20.04
N SER A 355 -1.40 -70.40 -20.49
CA SER A 355 -2.86 -70.42 -20.83
C SER A 355 -4.00 -70.70 -19.82
N GLY A 356 -5.07 -69.89 -19.89
CA GLY A 356 -6.45 -70.17 -19.43
C GLY A 356 -7.22 -68.86 -19.08
N ARG A 357 -8.29 -68.43 -19.79
CA ARG A 357 -9.75 -68.75 -19.59
C ARG A 357 -10.27 -68.55 -18.15
N SER A 358 -11.49 -68.04 -17.86
CA SER A 358 -12.51 -67.23 -18.59
C SER A 358 -13.71 -66.93 -17.66
N ARG A 359 -14.51 -65.86 -17.92
CA ARG A 359 -15.89 -65.62 -17.38
C ARG A 359 -15.95 -65.34 -15.84
N ARG A 360 -16.96 -64.70 -15.23
CA ARG A 360 -18.34 -64.24 -15.60
C ARG A 360 -18.77 -63.11 -14.62
N PRO A 361 -19.69 -62.17 -14.97
CA PRO A 361 -20.22 -61.15 -14.03
C PRO A 361 -21.63 -61.47 -13.49
N THR A 362 -22.02 -60.87 -12.36
CA THR A 362 -23.39 -60.99 -11.78
C THR A 362 -23.94 -59.67 -11.24
N ARG A 363 -25.25 -59.47 -11.48
CA ARG A 363 -26.20 -58.40 -11.06
C ARG A 363 -26.29 -58.22 -9.52
N MET A 364 -26.49 -57.04 -8.91
CA MET A 364 -27.54 -55.96 -9.01
C MET A 364 -28.66 -56.10 -7.95
N VAL A 365 -28.81 -55.14 -7.02
CA VAL A 365 -29.99 -54.94 -6.14
C VAL A 365 -30.22 -53.44 -5.87
N SER A 366 -31.47 -53.04 -5.59
CA SER A 366 -31.94 -51.66 -5.33
C SER A 366 -32.94 -51.65 -4.14
N ARG A 367 -33.53 -50.56 -3.63
CA ARG A 367 -33.84 -49.21 -4.17
C ARG A 367 -33.68 -48.13 -3.02
N PRO A 368 -34.44 -47.01 -2.83
CA PRO A 368 -33.97 -45.87 -2.01
C PRO A 368 -34.89 -45.45 -0.82
N GLY A 369 -34.48 -44.43 -0.05
CA GLY A 369 -35.29 -43.69 0.93
C GLY A 369 -35.11 -42.17 0.80
N ARG A 370 -36.11 -41.36 1.19
CA ARG A 370 -36.23 -39.92 0.85
C ARG A 370 -36.91 -39.11 1.97
N ARG A 371 -36.64 -37.80 2.04
CA ARG A 371 -37.27 -36.75 2.90
C ARG A 371 -36.86 -36.80 4.39
N SER A 372 -36.59 -35.73 5.16
CA SER A 372 -36.83 -34.25 5.15
C SER A 372 -37.98 -33.75 6.05
N THR A 373 -37.64 -33.20 7.23
CA THR A 373 -38.43 -32.25 8.08
C THR A 373 -37.47 -31.64 9.12
N THR A 374 -37.18 -30.33 9.09
CA THR A 374 -37.80 -29.19 9.83
C THR A 374 -37.45 -29.05 11.32
N ALA A 375 -37.39 -27.77 11.74
CA ALA A 375 -36.90 -27.30 13.02
C ALA A 375 -37.89 -27.44 14.18
N ALA A 376 -37.33 -27.48 15.40
CA ALA A 376 -37.77 -26.72 16.57
C ALA A 376 -36.50 -26.24 17.31
#